data_AF-V4KQP6-F1
#
_entry.id   AF-V4KQP6-F1
#
_cell.length_a   1.000
_cell.length_b   1.000
_cell.length_c   1.000
_cell.angle_alpha   90.00
_cell.angle_beta   90.00
_cell.angle_gamma   90.00
#
_symmetry.space_group_name_H-M   'P 1'
#
loop_
_entity.id
_entity.type
_entity.pdbx_description
1 polymer ?
#
loop_
_entity_poly.entity_id
_entity_poly.type
_entity_poly.pdbx_seq_one_letter_code
_entity_poly.pdbx_strand_id
1 'polypeptide(L)'
;MVRSIFSFFAKKKKMARSISYITSTQLLPLHRRPNIAIIDVRDEERNYDGHIAGSLHYASGSFDDRISHLVQNVKDKDTLVFHCALSQVRGPTCARRLVNYLDEKKQDTGIKNIMILERGFNGWEAAGKPVCRCADVPCKGDCA
;
A
#
# COMPACT_ATOMS: atom_id res chain seq x y z
N MET A 1 -51.59 1.46 -26.29
CA MET A 1 -50.15 1.18 -26.50
C MET A 1 -49.37 1.80 -25.35
N VAL A 2 -49.16 1.06 -24.25
CA VAL A 2 -48.46 1.57 -23.07
C VAL A 2 -47.03 1.06 -23.13
N ARG A 3 -46.08 1.93 -23.48
CA ARG A 3 -44.66 1.59 -23.56
C ARG A 3 -44.11 1.44 -22.14
N SER A 4 -43.92 0.20 -21.73
CA SER A 4 -43.23 -0.16 -20.50
C SER A 4 -41.77 0.31 -20.56
N ILE A 5 -41.43 1.28 -19.72
CA ILE A 5 -40.05 1.73 -19.52
C ILE A 5 -39.46 0.84 -18.44
N PHE A 6 -38.96 -0.34 -18.82
CA PHE A 6 -38.09 -1.12 -17.95
C PHE A 6 -36.76 -0.37 -17.84
N SER A 7 -36.60 0.40 -16.76
CA SER A 7 -35.32 0.98 -16.37
C SER A 7 -34.37 -0.16 -15.99
N PHE A 8 -33.49 -0.51 -16.94
CA PHE A 8 -32.47 -1.52 -16.74
C PHE A 8 -31.33 -0.90 -15.93
N PHE A 9 -31.47 -0.88 -14.60
CA PHE A 9 -30.36 -0.56 -13.70
C PHE A 9 -29.31 -1.68 -13.81
N ALA A 10 -28.33 -1.47 -14.69
CA ALA A 10 -27.15 -2.31 -14.77
C ALA A 10 -26.38 -2.21 -13.43
N LYS A 11 -26.58 -3.21 -12.58
CA LYS A 11 -25.82 -3.40 -11.34
C LYS A 11 -24.36 -3.65 -11.75
N LYS A 12 -23.52 -2.61 -11.73
CA LYS A 12 -22.07 -2.77 -11.95
C LYS A 12 -21.56 -3.76 -10.91
N LYS A 13 -21.21 -4.98 -11.34
CA LYS A 13 -20.49 -5.95 -10.49
C LYS A 13 -19.18 -5.30 -10.09
N LYS A 14 -19.03 -4.96 -8.80
CA LYS A 14 -17.73 -4.52 -8.26
C LYS A 14 -16.76 -5.70 -8.37
N MET A 15 -15.71 -5.52 -9.16
CA MET A 15 -14.56 -6.43 -9.17
C MET A 15 -13.91 -6.37 -7.78
N ALA A 16 -13.67 -7.52 -7.16
CA ALA A 16 -12.89 -7.58 -5.94
C ALA A 16 -11.49 -6.98 -6.20
N ARG A 17 -11.02 -6.11 -5.31
CA ARG A 17 -9.66 -5.56 -5.41
C ARG A 17 -8.68 -6.70 -5.22
N SER A 18 -7.90 -7.02 -6.25
CA SER A 18 -6.90 -8.09 -6.18
C SER A 18 -5.62 -7.59 -5.51
N ILE A 19 -5.04 -8.45 -4.68
CA ILE A 19 -3.72 -8.25 -4.11
C ILE A 19 -2.73 -9.03 -4.97
N SER A 20 -1.70 -8.35 -5.48
CA SER A 20 -0.61 -8.98 -6.23
C SER A 20 0.73 -8.81 -5.52
N TYR A 21 1.75 -9.51 -5.99
CA TYR A 21 3.11 -9.41 -5.47
C TYR A 21 4.01 -8.70 -6.49
N ILE A 22 5.02 -8.01 -5.99
CA ILE A 22 6.01 -7.30 -6.80
C ILE A 22 7.41 -7.52 -6.23
N THR A 23 8.39 -7.73 -7.11
CA THR A 23 9.79 -7.90 -6.69
C THR A 23 10.48 -6.55 -6.44
N SER A 24 11.59 -6.54 -5.71
CA SER A 24 12.39 -5.33 -5.50
C SER A 24 12.95 -4.74 -6.80
N THR A 25 13.25 -5.58 -7.80
CA THR A 25 13.72 -5.15 -9.12
C THR A 25 12.63 -4.47 -9.93
N GLN A 26 11.39 -4.96 -9.85
CA GLN A 26 10.22 -4.35 -10.49
C GLN A 26 9.77 -3.07 -9.79
N LEU A 27 9.88 -3.01 -8.46
CA LEU A 27 9.47 -1.83 -7.68
C LEU A 27 10.42 -0.64 -7.86
N LEU A 28 11.73 -0.87 -8.03
CA LEU A 28 12.72 0.21 -8.14
C LEU A 28 12.41 1.28 -9.21
N PRO A 29 12.09 0.95 -10.47
CA PRO A 29 11.73 1.97 -11.47
C PRO A 29 10.37 2.63 -11.20
N LEU A 30 9.49 1.97 -10.44
CA LEU A 30 8.17 2.45 -10.08
C LEU A 30 8.20 3.37 -8.86
N HIS A 31 9.16 3.16 -7.95
CA HIS A 31 9.29 3.85 -6.68
C HIS A 31 9.30 5.40 -6.81
N ARG A 32 9.87 5.94 -7.90
CA ARG A 32 9.95 7.38 -8.15
C ARG A 32 8.64 8.02 -8.64
N ARG A 33 7.62 7.22 -8.96
CA ARG A 33 6.38 7.74 -9.53
C ARG A 33 5.48 8.30 -8.43
N PRO A 34 4.90 9.51 -8.62
CA PRO A 34 4.11 10.17 -7.60
C PRO A 34 2.75 9.49 -7.36
N ASN A 35 2.28 8.61 -8.25
CA ASN A 35 1.01 7.88 -8.08
C ASN A 35 1.15 6.61 -7.22
N ILE A 36 2.38 6.26 -6.81
CA ILE A 36 2.67 5.06 -6.01
C ILE A 36 2.99 5.49 -4.57
N ALA A 37 2.55 4.69 -3.60
CA ALA A 37 2.98 4.81 -2.22
C ALA A 37 3.46 3.46 -1.68
N ILE A 38 4.63 3.47 -1.04
CA ILE A 38 5.20 2.31 -0.36
C ILE A 38 4.82 2.42 1.12
N ILE A 39 4.19 1.39 1.66
CA ILE A 39 3.69 1.34 3.03
C ILE A 39 4.54 0.33 3.81
N ASP A 40 5.34 0.83 4.74
CA ASP A 40 6.11 0.02 5.68
C ASP A 40 5.24 -0.26 6.91
N VAL A 41 4.94 -1.53 7.15
CA VAL A 41 4.13 -1.97 8.30
C VAL A 41 4.94 -2.65 9.41
N ARG A 42 6.27 -2.51 9.38
CA ARG A 42 7.12 -2.92 10.51
C ARG A 42 6.83 -2.07 11.74
N ASP A 43 7.10 -2.62 12.91
CA ASP A 43 6.95 -1.92 14.17
C ASP A 43 8.27 -1.18 14.50
N GLU A 44 8.87 -1.37 15.68
CA GLU A 44 10.05 -0.62 16.13
C GLU A 44 11.34 -0.94 15.36
N GLU A 45 11.44 -2.14 14.77
CA GLU A 45 12.58 -2.62 13.95
C GLU A 45 13.01 -1.60 12.89
N ARG A 46 12.02 -0.89 12.30
CA ARG A 46 12.21 0.12 11.26
C ARG A 46 13.18 1.23 11.68
N ASN A 47 13.24 1.57 12.96
CA ASN A 47 14.05 2.68 13.46
C ASN A 47 15.55 2.36 13.44
N TYR A 48 15.91 1.08 13.52
CA TYR A 48 17.31 0.64 13.58
C TYR A 48 17.84 0.22 12.21
N ASP A 49 17.04 -0.51 11.44
CA ASP A 49 17.48 -1.07 10.15
C ASP A 49 17.44 -0.05 9.00
N GLY A 50 16.77 1.08 9.21
CA GLY A 50 16.40 2.01 8.14
C GLY A 50 15.14 1.56 7.40
N HIS A 51 14.81 2.26 6.33
CA HIS A 51 13.57 2.06 5.57
C HIS A 51 13.75 2.40 4.09
N ILE A 52 12.83 1.96 3.25
CA ILE A 52 12.79 2.35 1.84
C ILE A 52 12.53 3.86 1.79
N ALA A 53 13.35 4.61 1.05
CA ALA A 53 13.21 6.06 0.93
C ALA A 53 11.77 6.45 0.55
N GLY A 54 11.21 7.50 1.15
CA GLY A 54 9.85 7.96 0.86
C GLY A 54 8.72 6.98 1.23
N SER A 55 9.00 5.89 1.96
CA SER A 55 7.96 5.00 2.47
C SER A 55 7.17 5.65 3.60
N LEU A 56 5.87 5.37 3.64
CA LEU A 56 4.98 5.77 4.73
C LEU A 56 4.94 4.69 5.80
N HIS A 57 5.12 5.06 7.06
CA HIS A 57 5.15 4.12 8.17
C HIS A 57 3.78 3.96 8.83
N TYR A 58 3.23 2.74 8.78
CA TYR A 58 1.97 2.34 9.41
C TYR A 58 2.14 0.99 10.11
N ALA A 59 2.68 1.01 11.33
CA ALA A 59 2.96 -0.17 12.14
C ALA A 59 1.76 -1.14 12.22
N SER A 60 2.05 -2.44 12.16
CA SER A 60 1.05 -3.50 12.10
C SER A 60 0.20 -3.60 13.36
N GLY A 61 0.80 -3.35 14.53
CA GLY A 61 0.11 -3.43 15.83
C GLY A 61 -0.99 -2.38 16.01
N SER A 62 -0.82 -1.20 15.41
CA SER A 62 -1.78 -0.09 15.43
C SER A 62 -2.46 0.15 14.08
N PHE A 63 -2.43 -0.85 13.19
CA PHE A 63 -2.82 -0.63 11.79
C PHE A 63 -4.30 -0.29 11.68
N ASP A 64 -5.16 -1.04 12.37
CA ASP A 64 -6.62 -0.93 12.25
C ASP A 64 -7.13 0.47 12.63
N ASP A 65 -6.58 1.05 13.70
CA ASP A 65 -6.90 2.42 14.14
C ASP A 65 -6.42 3.49 13.15
N ARG A 66 -5.36 3.18 12.39
CA ARG A 66 -4.70 4.11 11.47
C ARG A 66 -5.08 3.92 10.01
N ILE A 67 -5.90 2.92 9.65
CA ILE A 67 -6.32 2.68 8.25
C ILE A 67 -7.03 3.91 7.68
N SER A 68 -7.89 4.57 8.46
CA SER A 68 -8.60 5.78 8.02
C SER A 68 -7.63 6.90 7.63
N HIS A 69 -6.60 7.12 8.46
CA HIS A 69 -5.53 8.08 8.22
C HIS A 69 -4.65 7.68 7.02
N LEU A 70 -4.41 6.37 6.81
CA LEU A 70 -3.73 5.87 5.62
C LEU A 70 -4.49 6.26 4.35
N VAL A 71 -5.79 5.95 4.30
CA VAL A 71 -6.63 6.24 3.14
C VAL A 71 -6.67 7.73 2.80
N GLN A 72 -6.69 8.60 3.81
CA GLN A 72 -6.64 10.05 3.60
C GLN A 72 -5.30 10.52 3.01
N ASN A 73 -4.19 9.98 3.51
CA ASN A 73 -2.84 10.36 3.04
C ASN A 73 -2.51 9.84 1.64
N VAL A 74 -3.17 8.77 1.20
CA VAL A 74 -2.94 8.15 -0.11
C VAL A 74 -4.06 8.41 -1.11
N LYS A 75 -4.95 9.37 -0.83
CA LYS A 75 -6.11 9.69 -1.68
C LYS A 75 -5.76 10.02 -3.14
N ASP A 76 -4.55 10.55 -3.38
CA ASP A 76 -4.06 10.95 -4.71
C ASP A 76 -3.19 9.84 -5.36
N LYS A 77 -3.17 8.64 -4.77
CA LYS A 77 -2.36 7.50 -5.19
C LYS A 77 -3.26 6.41 -5.76
N ASP A 78 -2.85 5.80 -6.87
CA ASP A 78 -3.59 4.70 -7.48
C ASP A 78 -3.05 3.31 -7.11
N THR A 79 -1.81 3.24 -6.61
CA THR A 79 -1.10 1.99 -6.36
C THR A 79 -0.41 2.04 -5.00
N LEU A 80 -0.71 1.06 -4.15
CA LEU A 80 -0.13 0.91 -2.83
C LEU A 80 0.70 -0.37 -2.77
N VAL A 81 1.93 -0.27 -2.27
CA VAL A 81 2.84 -1.41 -2.11
C VAL A 81 3.15 -1.60 -0.64
N PHE A 82 2.61 -2.67 -0.05
CA PHE A 82 2.84 -3.02 1.35
C PHE A 82 4.09 -3.87 1.53
N HIS A 83 4.81 -3.65 2.62
CA HIS A 83 5.90 -4.55 3.01
C HIS A 83 6.07 -4.61 4.53
N CYS A 84 6.67 -5.69 5.02
CA CYS A 84 7.23 -5.73 6.38
C CYS A 84 8.72 -6.12 6.31
N ALA A 85 9.24 -6.87 7.28
CA ALA A 85 10.61 -7.37 7.24
C ALA A 85 10.81 -8.41 6.11
N LEU A 86 9.94 -9.43 6.07
CA LEU A 86 9.97 -10.52 5.08
C LEU A 86 8.74 -10.56 4.16
N SER A 87 7.70 -9.77 4.47
CA SER A 87 6.39 -9.76 3.79
C SER A 87 5.65 -11.11 3.79
N GLN A 88 5.87 -11.97 4.78
CA GLN A 88 5.19 -13.27 4.90
C GLN A 88 3.89 -13.22 5.73
N VAL A 89 3.83 -12.32 6.72
CA VAL A 89 2.69 -12.23 7.67
C VAL A 89 2.13 -10.81 7.73
N ARG A 90 2.85 -9.87 8.34
CA ARG A 90 2.37 -8.49 8.60
C ARG A 90 1.96 -7.74 7.32
N GLY A 91 2.82 -7.75 6.28
CA GLY A 91 2.54 -7.09 5.00
C GLY A 91 1.24 -7.58 4.34
N PRO A 92 1.10 -8.89 4.04
CA PRO A 92 -0.13 -9.43 3.48
C PRO A 92 -1.38 -9.20 4.34
N THR A 93 -1.25 -9.29 5.67
CA THR A 93 -2.38 -9.09 6.59
C THR A 93 -2.87 -7.64 6.58
N CYS A 94 -1.97 -6.67 6.62
CA CYS A 94 -2.35 -5.25 6.56
C CYS A 94 -2.95 -4.88 5.20
N ALA A 95 -2.40 -5.41 4.09
CA ALA A 95 -2.98 -5.22 2.76
C ALA A 95 -4.42 -5.75 2.67
N ARG A 96 -4.70 -6.95 3.21
CA ARG A 96 -6.06 -7.51 3.28
C ARG A 96 -6.99 -6.67 4.15
N ARG A 97 -6.52 -6.20 5.31
CA ARG A 97 -7.30 -5.31 6.18
C ARG A 97 -7.70 -4.02 5.48
N LEU A 98 -6.78 -3.43 4.70
CA LEU A 98 -7.10 -2.27 3.87
C LEU A 98 -8.19 -2.59 2.83
N VAL A 99 -8.07 -3.71 2.11
CA VAL A 99 -9.09 -4.13 1.13
C VAL A 99 -10.46 -4.25 1.78
N ASN A 100 -10.55 -4.94 2.91
CA ASN A 100 -11.80 -5.10 3.66
C ASN A 100 -12.38 -3.74 4.09
N TYR A 101 -11.54 -2.85 4.62
CA TYR A 101 -11.96 -1.50 5.02
C TYR A 101 -12.52 -0.69 3.84
N LEU A 102 -11.85 -0.72 2.68
CA LEU A 102 -12.29 -0.02 1.48
C LEU A 102 -13.63 -0.56 0.94
N ASP A 103 -13.84 -1.87 1.06
CA ASP A 103 -15.07 -2.52 0.62
C ASP A 103 -16.24 -2.23 1.57
N GLU A 104 -16.02 -2.23 2.89
CA GLU A 104 -16.99 -1.86 3.92
C GLU A 104 -17.45 -0.40 3.81
N LYS A 105 -16.50 0.53 3.67
CA LYS A 105 -16.82 1.97 3.55
C LYS A 105 -17.39 2.34 2.19
N LYS A 106 -17.43 1.39 1.23
CA LYS A 106 -17.82 1.59 -0.18
C LYS A 106 -17.13 2.78 -0.84
N GLN A 107 -15.95 3.15 -0.36
CA GLN A 107 -15.26 4.35 -0.76
C GLN A 107 -14.57 4.14 -2.12
N ASP A 108 -14.80 5.06 -3.05
CA ASP A 108 -14.02 5.13 -4.28
C ASP A 108 -12.80 6.03 -4.03
N THR A 109 -11.73 5.42 -3.56
CA THR A 109 -10.50 6.11 -3.14
C THR A 109 -9.52 6.34 -4.28
N GLY A 110 -9.88 5.98 -5.52
CA GLY A 110 -8.95 6.00 -6.66
C GLY A 110 -7.86 4.92 -6.61
N ILE A 111 -7.75 4.18 -5.49
CA ILE A 111 -6.82 3.06 -5.32
C ILE A 111 -7.28 1.89 -6.20
N LYS A 112 -6.47 1.59 -7.22
CA LYS A 112 -6.70 0.54 -8.22
C LYS A 112 -5.92 -0.72 -7.89
N ASN A 113 -4.66 -0.57 -7.47
CA ASN A 113 -3.73 -1.67 -7.28
C ASN A 113 -3.23 -1.72 -5.85
N ILE A 114 -3.33 -2.89 -5.21
CA ILE A 114 -2.73 -3.16 -3.91
C ILE A 114 -1.73 -4.30 -4.11
N MET A 115 -0.48 -4.04 -3.77
CA MET A 115 0.65 -4.92 -4.04
C MET A 115 1.39 -5.23 -2.73
N ILE A 116 2.12 -6.34 -2.71
CA ILE A 116 3.01 -6.71 -1.62
C ILE A 116 4.43 -6.83 -2.18
N LEU A 117 5.39 -6.12 -1.57
CA LEU A 117 6.80 -6.28 -1.91
C LEU A 117 7.30 -7.63 -1.40
N GLU A 118 7.72 -8.48 -2.33
CA GLU A 118 8.29 -9.79 -2.02
C GLU A 118 9.57 -9.67 -1.21
N ARG A 119 9.76 -10.61 -0.27
CA ARG A 119 10.91 -10.69 0.64
C ARG A 119 11.09 -9.47 1.57
N GLY A 120 10.15 -8.52 1.54
CA GLY A 120 10.10 -7.37 2.44
C GLY A 120 11.34 -6.48 2.39
N PHE A 121 11.58 -5.76 3.49
CA PHE A 121 12.73 -4.89 3.65
C PHE A 121 14.06 -5.67 3.55
N ASN A 122 14.13 -6.87 4.14
CA ASN A 122 15.37 -7.66 4.11
C ASN A 122 15.77 -8.03 2.68
N GLY A 123 14.78 -8.36 1.83
CA GLY A 123 15.02 -8.63 0.41
C GLY A 123 15.37 -7.38 -0.39
N TRP A 124 14.87 -6.21 0.00
CA TRP A 124 15.25 -4.93 -0.58
C TRP A 124 16.71 -4.58 -0.27
N GLU A 125 17.09 -4.67 0.99
CA GLU A 125 18.46 -4.40 1.46
C GLU A 125 19.46 -5.41 0.89
N ALA A 126 19.16 -6.72 0.94
CA ALA A 126 20.01 -7.76 0.37
C ALA A 126 20.20 -7.63 -1.15
N ALA A 127 19.27 -7.00 -1.86
CA ALA A 127 19.39 -6.70 -3.28
C ALA A 127 20.18 -5.41 -3.57
N GLY A 128 20.80 -4.80 -2.54
CA GLY A 128 21.60 -3.59 -2.64
C GLY A 128 20.79 -2.36 -3.07
N LYS A 129 19.49 -2.32 -2.75
CA LYS A 129 18.63 -1.20 -3.12
C LYS A 129 18.77 -0.03 -2.14
N PRO A 130 18.50 1.22 -2.55
CA PRO A 130 18.68 2.38 -1.70
C PRO A 130 17.84 2.31 -0.42
N VAL A 131 18.47 2.57 0.72
CA VAL A 131 17.82 2.62 2.05
C VAL A 131 18.07 3.98 2.69
N CYS A 132 17.04 4.53 3.32
CA CYS A 132 17.12 5.76 4.09
C CYS A 132 17.16 5.45 5.59
N ARG A 133 17.93 6.23 6.36
CA ARG A 133 18.00 6.18 7.83
C ARG A 133 17.57 7.48 8.52
N CYS A 134 16.81 8.35 7.82
CA CYS A 134 16.33 9.59 8.42
C CYS A 134 15.34 9.31 9.56
N ALA A 135 15.33 10.19 10.56
CA ALA A 135 14.32 10.19 11.62
C ALA A 135 13.06 10.98 11.25
N ASP A 136 13.07 11.67 10.09
CA ASP A 136 11.96 12.53 9.66
C ASP A 136 10.68 11.73 9.36
N VAL A 137 9.53 12.26 9.81
CA VAL A 137 8.20 11.74 9.51
C VAL A 137 7.36 12.87 8.89
N PRO A 138 7.00 12.81 7.60
CA PRO A 138 7.36 11.78 6.61
C PRO A 138 8.80 11.90 6.11
N CYS A 139 9.40 10.76 5.70
CA CYS A 139 10.70 10.72 5.05
C CYS A 139 10.65 11.52 3.73
N LYS A 140 11.56 12.47 3.56
CA LYS A 140 11.60 13.33 2.36
C LYS A 140 12.08 12.62 1.09
N GLY A 141 12.64 11.42 1.22
CA GLY A 141 13.08 10.61 0.07
C GLY A 141 14.42 11.04 -0.55
N ASP A 142 15.02 12.13 -0.08
CA ASP A 142 16.31 12.66 -0.55
C ASP A 142 17.53 12.02 0.15
N CYS A 143 17.34 10.89 0.83
CA CYS A 143 18.43 10.21 1.52
C CYS A 143 19.25 9.44 0.47
N ALA A 144 20.31 10.09 -0.03
CA ALA A 144 21.34 9.47 -0.85
C ALA A 144 22.22 8.51 -0.03
#